data_AF-A0A942JGG6-F1
#
_entry.id   AF-A0A942JGG6-F1
#
_cell.length_a   1.000
_cell.length_b   1.000
_cell.length_c   1.000
_cell.angle_alpha   90.00
_cell.angle_beta   90.00
_cell.angle_gamma   90.00
#
_symmetry.space_group_name_H-M   'P 1'
#
loop_
_entity.id
_entity.type
_entity.pdbx_description
1 polymer ?
#
loop_
_entity_poly.entity_id
_entity_poly.type
_entity_poly.pdbx_seq_one_letter_code
_entity_poly.pdbx_strand_id
1 'polypeptide(L)'
;MKNYYRSIFLVLTSILINFIWRLIFNNNLKYVLPFETVLFLIIAISFFYLIRRRAILIRKIIRLEIALCYFYLLGSIRAFLLSIEIEVANANLVIILILVIIILYHQIVRRISYGNKKTFTN
;
A
#
# COMPACT_ATOMS: atom_id res chain seq x y z
N MET A 1 -20.93 -3.07 -6.25
CA MET A 1 -20.67 -2.13 -5.13
C MET A 1 -20.21 -2.78 -3.83
N LYS A 2 -20.61 -4.02 -3.47
CA LYS A 2 -20.18 -4.73 -2.25
C LYS A 2 -18.66 -4.69 -1.94
N ASN A 3 -17.81 -4.67 -2.97
CA ASN A 3 -16.36 -4.68 -2.80
C ASN A 3 -15.75 -3.33 -2.36
N TYR A 4 -16.34 -2.19 -2.76
CA TYR A 4 -15.89 -0.87 -2.31
C TYR A 4 -16.07 -0.71 -0.81
N TYR A 5 -17.22 -1.15 -0.29
CA TYR A 5 -17.51 -1.13 1.14
C TYR A 5 -16.51 -1.94 1.95
N ARG A 6 -16.00 -3.05 1.42
CA ARG A 6 -14.98 -3.88 2.11
C ARG A 6 -13.63 -3.17 2.20
N SER A 7 -13.17 -2.52 1.12
CA SER A 7 -11.93 -1.73 1.14
C SER A 7 -12.06 -0.52 2.06
N ILE A 8 -13.20 0.19 2.00
CA ILE A 8 -13.51 1.32 2.88
C ILE A 8 -13.56 0.87 4.34
N PHE A 9 -14.19 -0.27 4.62
CA PHE A 9 -14.25 -0.85 5.96
C PHE A 9 -12.85 -1.11 6.50
N LEU A 10 -11.98 -1.79 5.75
CA LEU A 10 -10.57 -2.04 6.13
C LEU A 10 -9.80 -0.74 6.45
N VAL A 11 -9.99 0.30 5.63
CA VAL A 11 -9.38 1.62 5.86
C VAL A 11 -9.91 2.23 7.17
N LEU A 12 -11.23 2.24 7.38
CA LEU A 12 -11.84 2.78 8.60
C LEU A 12 -11.40 2.02 9.85
N THR A 13 -11.32 0.68 9.80
CA THR A 13 -10.84 -0.12 10.94
C THR A 13 -9.38 0.20 11.24
N SER A 14 -8.54 0.42 10.22
CA SER A 14 -7.14 0.80 10.42
C SER A 14 -6.99 2.15 11.12
N ILE A 15 -7.82 3.13 10.77
CA ILE A 15 -7.81 4.47 11.38
C ILE A 15 -8.23 4.36 12.84
N LEU A 16 -9.31 3.63 13.13
CA LEU A 16 -9.79 3.41 14.49
C LEU A 16 -8.75 2.70 15.37
N ILE A 17 -8.12 1.64 14.86
CA ILE A 17 -7.07 0.91 15.58
C ILE A 17 -5.87 1.81 15.87
N ASN A 18 -5.40 2.58 14.88
CA ASN A 18 -4.28 3.51 15.08
C ASN A 18 -4.61 4.59 16.12
N PHE A 19 -5.84 5.11 16.08
CA PHE A 19 -6.31 6.12 17.04
C PHE A 19 -6.35 5.58 18.47
N ILE A 20 -6.92 4.39 18.68
CA ILE A 20 -6.96 3.73 20.01
C ILE A 20 -5.53 3.48 20.51
N TRP A 21 -4.64 3.03 19.63
CA TRP A 21 -3.25 2.78 20.02
C TRP A 21 -2.51 4.05 20.44
N ARG A 22 -2.69 5.16 19.70
CA ARG A 22 -2.12 6.46 20.05
C ARG A 22 -2.63 7.00 21.38
N LEU A 23 -3.89 6.73 21.72
CA LEU A 23 -4.46 7.05 23.04
C LEU A 23 -3.80 6.26 24.17
N ILE A 24 -3.51 4.97 23.96
CA ILE A 24 -2.94 4.09 25.00
C ILE A 24 -1.45 4.42 25.27
N PHE A 25 -0.66 4.66 24.22
CA PHE A 25 0.80 4.79 24.33
C PHE A 25 1.30 6.24 24.40
N ASN A 26 0.40 7.20 24.61
CA ASN A 26 0.68 8.60 24.92
C ASN A 26 1.76 9.23 24.01
N ASN A 27 1.58 9.10 22.68
CA ASN A 27 2.49 9.62 21.65
C ASN A 27 3.98 9.23 21.76
N ASN A 28 4.34 8.22 22.57
CA ASN A 28 5.72 7.74 22.59
C ASN A 28 6.09 7.11 21.24
N LEU A 29 6.84 7.86 20.43
CA LEU A 29 7.26 7.48 19.07
C LEU A 29 7.94 6.10 19.03
N LYS A 30 8.65 5.74 20.10
CA LYS A 30 9.31 4.42 20.28
C LYS A 30 8.34 3.23 20.18
N TYR A 31 7.07 3.41 20.52
CA TYR A 31 6.04 2.35 20.48
C TYR A 31 5.01 2.54 19.37
N VAL A 32 4.78 3.79 18.94
CA VAL A 32 3.81 4.12 17.88
C VAL A 32 4.35 3.71 16.50
N LEU A 33 5.61 3.99 16.19
CA LEU A 33 6.17 3.73 14.85
C LEU A 33 6.32 2.23 14.52
N PRO A 34 6.79 1.35 15.42
CA PRO A 34 6.83 -0.09 15.15
C PRO A 34 5.42 -0.66 14.98
N PHE A 35 4.45 -0.19 15.76
CA PHE A 35 3.06 -0.59 15.62
C PHE A 35 2.45 -0.13 14.28
N GLU A 36 2.64 1.13 13.90
CA GLU A 36 2.18 1.65 12.60
C GLU A 36 2.81 0.86 11.43
N THR A 37 4.08 0.47 11.56
CA THR A 37 4.76 -0.39 10.59
C THR A 37 4.03 -1.73 10.44
N VAL A 38 3.79 -2.44 11.55
CA VAL A 38 3.14 -3.74 11.55
C VAL A 38 1.69 -3.64 11.06
N LEU A 39 0.95 -2.63 11.53
CA LEU A 39 -0.44 -2.38 11.13
C LEU A 39 -0.55 -2.15 9.62
N PHE A 40 0.28 -1.26 9.07
CA PHE A 40 0.29 -0.96 7.64
C PHE A 40 0.73 -2.16 6.81
N LEU A 41 1.68 -2.97 7.28
CA LEU A 41 2.10 -4.20 6.61
C LEU A 41 0.95 -5.22 6.54
N ILE A 42 0.22 -5.44 7.64
CA ILE A 42 -0.94 -6.35 7.68
C ILE A 42 -2.01 -5.91 6.67
N ILE A 43 -2.26 -4.61 6.57
CA ILE A 43 -3.25 -4.05 5.64
C ILE A 43 -2.78 -4.23 4.19
N ALA A 44 -1.50 -3.98 3.90
CA ALA A 44 -0.92 -4.20 2.58
C ALA A 44 -1.04 -5.68 2.16
N ILE A 45 -0.70 -6.62 3.05
CA ILE A 45 -0.85 -8.07 2.81
C ILE A 45 -2.32 -8.43 2.56
N SER A 46 -3.24 -7.84 3.32
CA SER A 46 -4.69 -8.05 3.16
C SER A 46 -5.16 -7.60 1.78
N PHE A 47 -4.73 -6.43 1.30
CA PHE A 47 -5.02 -5.98 -0.06
C PHE A 47 -4.39 -6.90 -1.11
N PHE A 48 -3.14 -7.33 -0.93
CA PHE A 48 -2.48 -8.27 -1.84
C PHE A 48 -3.23 -9.61 -1.97
N TYR A 49 -3.67 -10.17 -0.85
CA TYR A 49 -4.45 -11.40 -0.82
C TYR A 49 -5.80 -11.25 -1.54
N LEU A 50 -6.46 -10.10 -1.35
CA LEU A 50 -7.72 -9.77 -2.02
C LEU A 50 -7.55 -9.61 -3.53
N ILE A 51 -6.45 -9.02 -3.98
CA ILE A 51 -6.09 -8.88 -5.39
C ILE A 51 -5.89 -10.26 -6.02
N ARG A 52 -5.12 -11.15 -5.38
CA ARG A 52 -4.81 -12.50 -5.90
C ARG A 52 -6.04 -13.38 -6.12
N ARG A 53 -7.08 -13.21 -5.30
CA ARG A 53 -8.34 -13.99 -5.42
C ARG A 53 -9.23 -13.58 -6.61
N ARG A 54 -8.91 -12.54 -7.38
CA ARG A 54 -9.78 -12.05 -8.47
C ARG A 54 -9.19 -12.25 -9.86
N ALA A 55 -9.72 -13.25 -10.57
CA ALA A 55 -9.46 -13.46 -11.99
C ALA A 55 -10.31 -12.52 -12.87
N ILE A 56 -9.87 -11.29 -13.12
CA ILE A 56 -10.17 -10.54 -14.38
C ILE A 56 -11.44 -9.64 -14.45
N LEU A 57 -12.50 -9.78 -13.64
CA LEU A 57 -13.78 -9.09 -13.98
C LEU A 57 -14.02 -7.64 -13.50
N ILE A 58 -13.25 -7.08 -12.53
CA ILE A 58 -13.54 -5.72 -12.01
C ILE A 58 -12.31 -4.79 -12.06
N ARG A 59 -11.99 -4.29 -13.25
CA ARG A 59 -10.80 -3.47 -13.53
C ARG A 59 -10.66 -2.21 -12.65
N LYS A 60 -11.76 -1.50 -12.33
CA LYS A 60 -11.68 -0.25 -11.53
C LYS A 60 -11.40 -0.51 -10.05
N ILE A 61 -12.01 -1.54 -9.46
CA ILE A 61 -11.82 -1.87 -8.03
C ILE A 61 -10.42 -2.43 -7.78
N ILE A 62 -9.90 -3.23 -8.72
CA ILE A 62 -8.53 -3.78 -8.64
C ILE A 62 -7.49 -2.65 -8.65
N ARG A 63 -7.67 -1.60 -9.46
CA ARG A 63 -6.73 -0.45 -9.47
C ARG A 63 -6.70 0.30 -8.15
N LEU A 64 -7.86 0.50 -7.52
CA LEU A 64 -7.94 1.14 -6.20
C LEU A 64 -7.32 0.26 -5.11
N GLU A 65 -7.63 -1.04 -5.08
CA GLU A 65 -7.04 -1.99 -4.12
C GLU A 65 -5.51 -2.08 -4.28
N ILE A 66 -4.98 -2.03 -5.52
CA ILE A 66 -3.54 -1.95 -5.78
C ILE A 66 -2.94 -0.63 -5.28
N ALA A 67 -3.59 0.51 -5.56
CA ALA A 67 -3.12 1.80 -5.09
C ALA A 67 -3.08 1.87 -3.54
N LEU A 68 -4.12 1.35 -2.88
CA LEU A 68 -4.17 1.23 -1.42
C LEU A 68 -3.08 0.27 -0.92
N CYS A 69 -2.87 -0.87 -1.57
CA CYS A 69 -1.77 -1.79 -1.24
C CYS A 69 -0.41 -1.09 -1.24
N TYR A 70 -0.10 -0.31 -2.29
CA TYR A 70 1.15 0.45 -2.35
C TYR A 70 1.21 1.55 -1.31
N PHE A 71 0.12 2.28 -1.08
CA PHE A 71 0.06 3.32 -0.06
C PHE A 71 0.40 2.79 1.33
N TYR A 72 -0.24 1.68 1.73
CA TYR A 72 0.04 1.06 3.03
C TYR A 72 1.43 0.43 3.09
N LEU A 73 1.91 -0.19 2.01
CA LEU A 73 3.28 -0.72 1.97
C LEU A 73 4.33 0.40 2.15
N LEU A 74 4.21 1.49 1.40
CA LEU A 74 5.11 2.65 1.52
C LEU A 74 4.97 3.32 2.90
N GLY A 75 3.76 3.38 3.45
CA GLY A 75 3.51 3.81 4.82
C GLY A 75 4.27 2.96 5.85
N SER A 76 4.24 1.63 5.71
CA SER A 76 4.99 0.73 6.61
C SER A 76 6.49 0.93 6.51
N ILE A 77 7.03 1.08 5.29
CA ILE A 77 8.46 1.31 5.07
C ILE A 77 8.87 2.64 5.71
N ARG A 78 8.07 3.70 5.55
CA ARG A 78 8.33 5.00 6.16
C ARG A 78 8.35 4.92 7.68
N ALA A 79 7.33 4.28 8.28
CA ALA A 79 7.26 4.11 9.73
C ALA A 79 8.44 3.28 10.26
N PHE A 80 8.86 2.25 9.53
CA PHE A 80 10.05 1.46 9.84
C PHE A 80 11.32 2.30 9.82
N LEU A 81 11.55 3.08 8.76
CA LEU A 81 12.73 3.96 8.65
C LEU A 81 12.77 4.97 9.80
N LEU A 82 11.64 5.56 10.16
CA LEU A 82 11.56 6.47 11.31
C LEU A 82 11.82 5.75 12.65
N SER A 83 11.45 4.48 12.76
CA SER A 83 11.68 3.68 13.98
C SER A 83 13.15 3.36 14.23
N ILE A 84 13.98 3.34 13.18
CA ILE A 84 15.44 3.20 13.25
C ILE A 84 16.14 4.58 13.26
N GLU A 85 15.42 5.64 13.65
CA GLU A 85 15.93 7.00 13.84
C GLU A 85 16.46 7.67 12.56
N ILE A 86 16.06 7.21 11.37
CA ILE A 86 16.36 7.92 10.13
C ILE A 86 15.58 9.23 10.08
N GLU A 87 16.27 10.31 9.71
CA GLU A 87 15.66 11.62 9.52
C GLU A 87 14.48 11.57 8.55
N VAL A 88 13.44 12.36 8.85
CA VAL A 88 12.20 12.40 8.06
C VAL A 88 12.47 12.70 6.58
N ALA A 89 13.42 13.59 6.28
CA ALA A 89 13.82 13.93 4.92
C ALA A 89 14.39 12.72 4.16
N ASN A 90 15.30 11.97 4.79
CA ASN A 90 15.93 10.79 4.20
C ASN A 90 14.93 9.64 4.04
N ALA A 91 14.06 9.41 5.02
CA ALA A 91 13.00 8.43 4.93
C ALA A 91 12.05 8.73 3.76
N ASN A 92 11.65 10.00 3.58
CA ASN A 92 10.79 10.41 2.47
C ASN A 92 11.50 10.25 1.11
N LEU A 93 12.81 10.53 1.03
CA LEU A 93 13.60 10.37 -0.20
C LEU A 93 13.63 8.89 -0.65
N VAL A 94 13.83 7.96 0.30
CA VAL A 94 13.75 6.51 0.03
C VAL A 94 12.37 6.12 -0.49
N ILE A 95 11.28 6.63 0.11
CA ILE A 95 9.92 6.36 -0.37
C ILE A 95 9.69 6.88 -1.79
N ILE A 96 10.20 8.07 -2.11
CA ILE A 96 10.11 8.65 -3.46
C ILE A 96 10.85 7.76 -4.48
N LEU A 97 12.07 7.30 -4.15
CA LEU A 97 12.83 6.40 -5.02
C LEU A 97 12.07 5.08 -5.29
N ILE A 98 11.52 4.46 -4.24
CA ILE A 98 10.73 3.23 -4.38
C ILE A 98 9.49 3.47 -5.25
N LEU A 99 8.79 4.60 -5.06
CA LEU A 99 7.63 4.96 -5.84
C LEU A 99 7.97 5.13 -7.33
N VAL A 100 9.10 5.76 -7.66
CA VAL A 100 9.58 5.89 -9.03
C VAL A 100 9.84 4.52 -9.65
N ILE A 101 10.48 3.60 -8.93
CA ILE A 101 10.72 2.22 -9.40
C ILE A 101 9.39 1.50 -9.68
N ILE A 102 8.40 1.62 -8.80
CA ILE A 102 7.07 1.01 -8.98
C ILE A 102 6.37 1.58 -10.23
N ILE A 103 6.46 2.90 -10.45
CA ILE A 103 5.88 3.56 -11.63
C ILE A 103 6.56 3.06 -12.91
N LEU A 104 7.89 3.04 -12.94
CA LEU A 104 8.67 2.55 -14.08
C LEU A 104 8.33 1.09 -14.39
N TYR A 105 8.27 0.23 -13.37
CA TYR A 105 7.85 -1.16 -13.51
C TYR A 105 6.46 -1.27 -14.14
N HIS A 106 5.47 -0.54 -13.62
CA HIS A 106 4.11 -0.55 -14.18
C HIS A 106 4.07 -0.04 -15.61
N GLN A 107 4.84 0.99 -15.96
CA GLN A 107 4.93 1.50 -17.32
C GLN A 107 5.51 0.45 -18.29
N ILE A 108 6.57 -0.26 -17.89
CA ILE A 108 7.20 -1.32 -18.69
C ILE A 108 6.24 -2.50 -18.89
N VAL A 109 5.66 -3.03 -17.81
CA VAL A 109 4.69 -4.14 -17.88
C VAL A 109 3.49 -3.76 -18.75
N ARG A 110 3.00 -2.53 -18.60
CA ARG A 110 1.92 -2.00 -19.42
C ARG A 110 2.31 -1.98 -20.90
N ARG A 111 3.50 -1.48 -21.25
CA ARG A 111 3.99 -1.42 -22.63
C ARG A 111 4.11 -2.82 -23.25
N ILE A 112 4.67 -3.80 -22.52
CA ILE A 112 4.79 -5.19 -22.98
C ILE A 112 3.40 -5.81 -23.21
N SER A 113 2.47 -5.61 -22.29
CA SER A 113 1.11 -6.17 -22.39
C SER A 113 0.31 -5.62 -23.56
N TYR A 114 0.44 -4.32 -23.88
CA TYR A 114 -0.22 -3.73 -25.06
C TYR A 114 0.51 -4.06 -26.36
N GLY A 115 1.83 -4.21 -26.36
CA GLY A 115 2.62 -4.67 -27.51
C GLY A 115 2.19 -6.07 -27.96
N ASN A 116 2.06 -7.02 -27.02
CA ASN A 116 1.59 -8.37 -27.30
C ASN A 116 0.14 -8.44 -27.81
N LYS A 117 -0.72 -7.47 -27.50
CA LYS A 117 -2.10 -7.48 -28.01
C LYS A 117 -2.22 -7.10 -29.48
N LYS A 118 -1.27 -6.32 -30.03
CA LYS A 118 -1.29 -5.90 -31.43
C LYS A 118 -0.80 -6.99 -32.39
N THR A 119 0.00 -7.95 -31.91
CA THR A 119 0.51 -9.06 -32.71
C THR A 119 -0.49 -10.21 -32.90
N PHE A 120 -1.49 -10.36 -32.03
CA PHE A 120 -2.52 -11.42 -32.13
C PHE A 120 -3.75 -11.04 -32.98
N THR A 121 -3.81 -9.79 -33.48
CA THR A 121 -4.91 -9.30 -34.34
C THR A 121 -4.53 -9.15 -35.81
N ASN A 122 -3.31 -9.54 -36.19
CA ASN A 122 -2.85 -9.59 -37.57
C ASN A 122 -2.82 -11.04 -38.05
#